data_AF-A0A661N5S6-F1
#
_entry.id   AF-A0A661N5S6-F1
#
_cell.length_a   1.000
_cell.length_b   1.000
_cell.length_c   1.000
_cell.angle_alpha   90.00
_cell.angle_beta   90.00
_cell.angle_gamma   90.00
#
_symmetry.space_group_name_H-M   'P 1'
#
loop_
_entity.id
_entity.type
_entity.pdbx_description
1 polymer ?
#
loop_
_entity_poly.entity_id
_entity_poly.type
_entity_poly.pdbx_seq_one_letter_code
_entity_poly.pdbx_strand_id
1 'polypeptide(L)'
;MTMVMDGFELALPLTNAVITMDLAPDRSGASNGIIAGVLEVEPLIHEFQKVAGSFSEALCEGTTFQSLADQLRQGADILSSCSSDTPASCQDPAMTCDAISVGIGFEARSAQLGEVAAPVPPQPDPCEP
;
A
#
# COMPACT_ATOMS: atom_id res chain seq x y z
N MET A 1 -2.11 4.10 -5.28
CA MET A 1 -2.19 2.77 -5.93
C MET A 1 -3.39 2.06 -5.34
N THR A 2 -4.16 1.29 -6.11
CA THR A 2 -5.30 0.51 -5.56
C THR A 2 -4.98 -0.97 -5.71
N MET A 3 -5.11 -1.72 -4.62
CA MET A 3 -4.92 -3.17 -4.61
C MET A 3 -6.26 -3.83 -4.32
N VAL A 4 -6.61 -4.87 -5.08
CA VAL A 4 -7.86 -5.61 -4.88
C VAL A 4 -7.53 -6.92 -4.17
N MET A 5 -8.12 -7.15 -3.00
CA MET A 5 -7.97 -8.38 -2.23
C MET A 5 -9.35 -8.86 -1.80
N ASP A 6 -9.72 -10.10 -2.14
CA ASP A 6 -11.06 -10.67 -1.91
C ASP A 6 -12.24 -9.80 -2.38
N GLY A 7 -11.99 -9.01 -3.44
CA GLY A 7 -12.98 -8.09 -4.03
C GLY A 7 -13.20 -6.79 -3.26
N PHE A 8 -12.35 -6.49 -2.29
CA PHE A 8 -12.25 -5.19 -1.62
C PHE A 8 -11.11 -4.38 -2.20
N GLU A 9 -11.36 -3.08 -2.42
CA GLU A 9 -10.37 -2.14 -2.92
C GLU A 9 -9.65 -1.47 -1.75
N LEU A 10 -8.37 -1.77 -1.58
CA LEU A 10 -7.50 -1.09 -0.64
C LEU A 10 -6.68 -0.04 -1.38
N ALA A 11 -6.91 1.24 -1.07
CA ALA A 11 -6.06 2.31 -1.56
C ALA A 11 -4.77 2.35 -0.74
N LEU A 12 -3.62 2.21 -1.39
CA LEU A 12 -2.29 2.41 -0.83
C LEU A 12 -1.69 3.68 -1.43
N PRO A 13 -1.77 4.82 -0.72
CA PRO A 13 -1.15 6.06 -1.15
C PRO A 13 0.36 5.99 -0.91
N LEU A 14 1.11 5.51 -1.92
CA LEU A 14 2.56 5.63 -1.92
C LEU A 14 2.97 7.06 -2.28
N THR A 15 3.76 7.69 -1.42
CA THR A 15 4.50 8.93 -1.72
C THR A 15 5.93 8.59 -2.11
N ASN A 16 6.58 9.50 -2.86
CA ASN A 16 7.97 9.35 -3.32
C ASN A 16 8.23 8.01 -4.04
N ALA A 17 7.27 7.59 -4.87
CA ALA A 17 7.33 6.31 -5.53
C ALA A 17 8.45 6.26 -6.59
N VAL A 18 9.28 5.22 -6.53
CA VAL A 18 10.32 4.92 -7.50
C VAL A 18 10.04 3.57 -8.11
N ILE A 19 10.04 3.50 -9.45
CA ILE A 19 9.84 2.26 -10.19
C ILE A 19 11.13 1.91 -10.92
N THR A 20 11.69 0.74 -10.62
CA THR A 20 12.84 0.17 -11.33
C THR A 20 12.47 -1.17 -11.92
N MET A 21 13.06 -1.52 -13.07
CA MET A 21 12.85 -2.81 -13.72
C MET A 21 13.90 -3.05 -14.80
N ASP A 22 14.19 -4.32 -15.08
CA ASP A 22 15.00 -4.74 -16.21
C ASP A 22 14.10 -5.05 -17.41
N LEU A 23 14.16 -4.22 -18.44
CA LEU A 23 13.40 -4.45 -19.68
C LEU A 23 14.00 -5.60 -20.48
N ALA A 24 13.14 -6.48 -20.99
CA ALA A 24 13.56 -7.50 -21.96
C ALA A 24 14.14 -6.82 -23.22
N PRO A 25 15.12 -7.44 -23.92
CA PRO A 25 15.75 -6.84 -25.10
C PRO A 25 14.75 -6.45 -26.21
N ASP A 26 13.68 -7.22 -26.34
CA ASP A 26 12.58 -7.00 -27.29
C ASP A 26 11.46 -6.09 -26.73
N ARG A 27 11.60 -5.63 -25.48
CA ARG A 27 10.63 -4.83 -24.73
C ARG A 27 9.25 -5.48 -24.60
N SER A 28 9.16 -6.80 -24.72
CA SER A 28 7.89 -7.55 -24.58
C SER A 28 7.50 -7.79 -23.11
N GLY A 29 8.38 -7.44 -22.16
CA GLY A 29 8.16 -7.54 -20.73
C GLY A 29 9.29 -6.90 -19.93
N ALA A 30 9.21 -7.01 -18.61
CA ALA A 30 10.27 -6.62 -17.68
C ALA A 30 10.36 -7.59 -16.49
N SER A 31 11.57 -7.79 -16.00
CA SER A 31 11.89 -8.62 -14.83
C SER A 31 12.53 -7.79 -13.72
N ASN A 32 12.64 -8.36 -12.51
CA ASN A 32 13.25 -7.71 -11.35
C ASN A 32 12.64 -6.32 -11.07
N GLY A 33 11.34 -6.16 -11.35
CA GLY A 33 10.64 -4.91 -11.14
C GLY A 33 10.47 -4.65 -9.66
N ILE A 34 10.68 -3.41 -9.22
CA ILE A 34 10.42 -2.95 -7.85
C ILE A 34 9.64 -1.64 -7.91
N ILE A 35 8.52 -1.58 -7.22
CA ILE A 35 7.83 -0.34 -6.87
C ILE A 35 8.19 -0.04 -5.41
N ALA A 36 9.04 0.95 -5.20
CA ALA A 36 9.45 1.39 -3.87
C ALA A 36 8.83 2.74 -3.53
N GLY A 37 8.68 3.03 -2.24
CA GLY A 37 8.30 4.37 -1.77
C GLY A 37 7.92 4.37 -0.30
N VAL A 38 7.18 5.40 0.09
CA VAL A 38 6.82 5.68 1.49
C VAL A 38 5.31 5.58 1.66
N LEU A 39 4.87 4.82 2.66
CA LEU A 39 3.47 4.70 3.07
C LEU A 39 3.29 5.38 4.42
N GLU A 40 2.50 6.44 4.47
CA GLU A 40 2.13 7.08 5.74
C GLU A 40 1.23 6.14 6.57
N VAL A 41 1.53 5.99 7.85
CA VAL A 41 0.85 5.01 8.70
C VAL A 41 -0.61 5.35 8.97
N GLU A 42 -0.93 6.59 9.30
CA GLU A 42 -2.33 6.95 9.64
C GLU A 42 -3.28 6.84 8.43
N PRO A 43 -2.91 7.32 7.22
CA PRO A 43 -3.69 7.03 6.01
C PRO A 43 -3.81 5.52 5.74
N LEU A 44 -2.74 4.74 5.95
CA LEU A 44 -2.79 3.29 5.79
C LEU A 44 -3.79 2.64 6.74
N ILE A 45 -3.78 3.02 8.03
CA ILE A 45 -4.73 2.52 9.03
C ILE A 45 -6.17 2.87 8.63
N HIS A 46 -6.40 4.10 8.16
CA HIS A 46 -7.73 4.53 7.71
C HIS A 46 -8.25 3.69 6.53
N GLU A 47 -7.39 3.37 5.56
CA GLU A 47 -7.77 2.50 4.44
C GLU A 47 -7.96 1.04 4.89
N PHE A 48 -7.13 0.55 5.82
CA PHE A 48 -7.30 -0.77 6.42
C PHE A 48 -8.61 -0.91 7.20
N GLN A 49 -9.07 0.15 7.86
CA GLN A 49 -10.32 0.13 8.62
C GLN A 49 -11.52 -0.18 7.72
N LYS A 50 -11.54 0.34 6.49
CA LYS A 50 -12.62 0.13 5.51
C LYS A 50 -12.74 -1.30 5.02
N VAL A 51 -11.63 -2.05 5.09
CA VAL A 51 -11.56 -3.43 4.62
C VAL A 51 -11.39 -4.42 5.77
N ALA A 52 -11.27 -3.95 7.02
CA ALA A 52 -10.95 -4.77 8.18
C ALA A 52 -11.93 -5.95 8.35
N GLY A 53 -13.23 -5.69 8.19
CA GLY A 53 -14.27 -6.71 8.31
C GLY A 53 -14.23 -7.79 7.23
N SER A 54 -13.59 -7.54 6.08
CA SER A 54 -13.48 -8.56 5.03
C SER A 54 -12.46 -9.64 5.38
N PHE A 55 -11.46 -9.31 6.20
CA PHE A 55 -10.48 -10.28 6.69
C PHE A 55 -11.00 -11.05 7.90
N SER A 56 -11.72 -10.36 8.78
CA SER A 56 -12.31 -10.95 9.99
C SER A 56 -13.34 -9.99 10.60
N GLU A 57 -14.55 -10.47 10.89
CA GLU A 57 -15.56 -9.71 11.64
C GLU A 57 -15.03 -9.20 12.99
N ALA A 58 -14.09 -9.93 13.63
CA ALA A 58 -13.47 -9.50 14.88
C ALA A 58 -12.63 -8.22 14.73
N LEU A 59 -12.23 -7.85 13.51
CA LEU A 59 -11.53 -6.60 13.21
C LEU A 59 -12.51 -5.42 13.03
N CYS A 60 -13.82 -5.66 13.00
CA CYS A 60 -14.83 -4.60 13.15
C CYS A 60 -15.01 -4.19 14.63
N GLU A 61 -14.54 -5.01 15.58
CA GLU A 61 -14.52 -4.66 17.00
C GLU A 61 -13.34 -3.73 17.32
N GLY A 62 -13.65 -2.58 17.94
CA GLY A 62 -12.69 -1.50 18.14
C GLY A 62 -11.39 -1.89 18.86
N THR A 63 -11.42 -2.84 19.80
CA THR A 63 -10.22 -3.24 20.56
C THR A 63 -9.24 -4.10 19.75
N THR A 64 -9.75 -4.96 18.86
CA THR A 64 -8.90 -5.84 18.04
C THR A 64 -8.25 -5.04 16.93
N PHE A 65 -9.01 -4.15 16.29
CA PHE A 65 -8.48 -3.23 15.29
C PHE A 65 -7.44 -2.28 15.89
N GLN A 66 -7.65 -1.76 17.10
CA GLN A 66 -6.69 -0.90 17.78
C GLN A 66 -5.33 -1.58 17.94
N SER A 67 -5.30 -2.87 18.30
CA SER A 67 -4.05 -3.62 18.43
C SER A 67 -3.31 -3.77 17.09
N LEU A 68 -4.05 -3.96 15.99
CA LEU A 68 -3.46 -3.99 14.65
C LEU A 68 -2.95 -2.61 14.22
N ALA A 69 -3.72 -1.55 14.48
CA ALA A 69 -3.32 -0.18 14.23
C ALA A 69 -2.04 0.18 14.99
N ASP A 70 -1.91 -0.24 16.25
CA ASP A 70 -0.72 -0.03 17.05
C ASP A 70 0.48 -0.83 16.53
N GLN A 71 0.27 -2.02 15.98
CA GLN A 71 1.32 -2.78 15.28
C GLN A 71 1.79 -2.06 14.01
N LEU A 72 0.87 -1.48 13.23
CA LEU A 72 1.23 -0.68 12.04
C LEU A 72 2.02 0.57 12.43
N ARG A 73 1.65 1.27 13.51
CA ARG A 73 2.43 2.38 14.07
C ARG A 73 3.82 1.97 14.52
N GLN A 74 3.93 0.82 15.19
CA GLN A 74 5.23 0.28 15.60
C GLN A 74 6.09 -0.15 14.41
N GLY A 75 5.48 -0.43 13.26
CA GLY A 75 6.17 -0.76 12.02
C GLY A 75 6.79 0.45 11.30
N ALA A 76 6.52 1.68 11.75
CA ALA A 76 7.08 2.88 11.15
C ALA A 76 8.61 2.91 11.27
N ASP A 77 9.29 3.02 10.13
CA ASP A 77 10.75 2.96 10.02
C ASP A 77 11.34 4.20 9.33
N ILE A 78 10.50 5.10 8.81
CA ILE A 78 10.92 6.29 8.08
C ILE A 78 10.00 7.48 8.39
N LEU A 79 10.50 8.70 8.17
CA LEU A 79 9.66 9.90 8.20
C LEU A 79 8.85 10.04 6.92
N SER A 80 7.58 10.44 7.05
CA SER A 80 6.66 10.78 5.95
C SER A 80 7.21 11.89 5.03
N SER A 81 8.06 12.77 5.57
CA SER A 81 8.76 13.82 4.84
C SER A 81 9.91 13.31 3.96
N CYS A 82 10.25 12.02 4.03
CA CYS A 82 11.33 11.43 3.25
C CYS A 82 11.13 11.65 1.75
N SER A 83 12.13 12.21 1.08
CA SER A 83 12.14 12.39 -0.37
C SER A 83 13.41 11.83 -0.99
N SER A 84 13.28 11.25 -2.18
CA SER A 84 14.40 10.78 -3.00
C SER A 84 15.40 11.90 -3.34
N ASP A 85 14.95 13.15 -3.39
CA ASP A 85 15.81 14.30 -3.68
C ASP A 85 16.63 14.76 -2.47
N THR A 86 16.14 14.46 -1.26
CA THR A 86 16.78 14.87 0.00
C THR A 86 16.83 13.70 0.98
N PRO A 87 17.78 12.76 0.85
CA PRO A 87 17.84 11.56 1.69
C PRO A 87 17.96 11.86 3.20
N ALA A 88 18.52 13.01 3.57
CA ALA A 88 18.61 13.46 4.95
C ALA A 88 17.24 13.77 5.58
N SER A 89 16.18 13.98 4.79
CA SER A 89 14.82 14.21 5.28
C SER A 89 14.16 12.94 5.83
N CYS A 90 14.74 11.76 5.58
CA CYS A 90 14.12 10.49 5.92
C CYS A 90 14.27 10.09 7.39
N GLN A 91 15.19 10.74 8.12
CA GLN A 91 15.48 10.46 9.52
C GLN A 91 15.86 11.74 10.26
N ASP A 92 15.24 11.97 11.42
CA ASP A 92 15.59 13.05 12.35
C ASP A 92 15.52 12.48 13.78
N PRO A 93 16.61 12.50 14.56
CA PRO A 93 16.62 11.96 15.93
C PRO A 93 15.69 12.71 16.90
N ALA A 94 15.21 13.90 16.54
CA ALA A 94 14.20 14.63 17.31
C ALA A 94 12.75 14.22 16.99
N MET A 95 12.55 13.43 15.94
CA MET A 95 11.23 13.01 15.45
C MET A 95 11.05 11.50 15.57
N THR A 96 9.80 11.08 15.75
CA THR A 96 9.43 9.65 15.66
C THR A 96 9.03 9.34 14.23
N CYS A 97 9.45 8.19 13.70
CA CYS A 97 9.02 7.73 12.39
C CYS A 97 7.50 7.52 12.36
N ASP A 98 6.87 7.96 11.29
CA ASP A 98 5.41 7.98 11.08
C ASP A 98 4.99 7.34 9.74
N ALA A 99 5.95 6.79 9.01
CA ALA A 99 5.74 6.12 7.75
C ALA A 99 6.53 4.81 7.65
N ILE A 100 6.12 3.96 6.71
CA ILE A 100 6.72 2.66 6.41
C ILE A 100 7.35 2.73 5.02
N SER A 101 8.62 2.40 4.93
CA SER A 101 9.29 2.18 3.66
C SER A 101 8.85 0.84 3.05
N VAL A 102 8.44 0.85 1.79
CA VAL A 102 7.97 -0.35 1.09
C VAL A 102 8.71 -0.56 -0.23
N GLY A 103 8.85 -1.83 -0.60
CA GLY A 103 9.34 -2.28 -1.90
C GLY A 103 8.54 -3.49 -2.34
N ILE A 104 7.72 -3.32 -3.39
CA ILE A 104 6.88 -4.38 -3.93
C ILE A 104 7.53 -4.89 -5.22
N GLY A 105 7.93 -6.15 -5.21
CA GLY A 105 8.47 -6.83 -6.38
C GLY A 105 7.38 -7.12 -7.42
N PHE A 106 7.70 -6.96 -8.70
CA PHE A 106 6.81 -7.32 -9.80
C PHE A 106 7.57 -7.87 -11.02
N GLU A 107 6.86 -8.65 -11.82
CA GLU A 107 7.22 -8.96 -13.20
C GLU A 107 6.19 -8.31 -14.12
N ALA A 108 6.65 -7.70 -15.21
CA ALA A 108 5.77 -7.16 -16.24
C ALA A 108 5.77 -8.06 -17.47
N ARG A 109 4.58 -8.34 -17.99
CA ARG A 109 4.39 -9.00 -19.28
C ARG A 109 3.53 -8.09 -20.16
N SER A 110 3.84 -8.05 -21.45
CA SER A 110 2.93 -7.41 -22.40
C SER A 110 1.57 -8.10 -22.33
N ALA A 111 0.55 -7.31 -22.00
CA ALA A 111 -0.84 -7.72 -22.01
C ALA A 111 -1.57 -6.88 -23.05
N GLN A 112 -2.30 -7.53 -23.94
CA GLN A 112 -3.28 -6.84 -24.75
C GLN A 112 -4.50 -6.63 -23.85
N LEU A 113 -4.67 -5.41 -23.35
CA LEU A 113 -5.86 -5.05 -22.58
C LEU A 113 -7.05 -5.20 -23.53
N GLY A 114 -7.89 -6.21 -23.28
CA GLY A 114 -9.19 -6.35 -23.94
C GLY A 114 -10.14 -5.23 -23.51
N GLU A 115 -11.42 -5.38 -23.83
CA GLU A 115 -12.42 -4.44 -23.31
C GLU A 115 -12.38 -4.43 -21.77
N VAL A 116 -12.32 -3.23 -21.18
CA VAL A 116 -12.39 -3.05 -19.73
C VAL A 116 -13.74 -3.61 -19.28
N ALA A 117 -13.72 -4.65 -18.45
CA ALA A 117 -14.93 -5.20 -17.85
C ALA A 117 -15.66 -4.08 -17.08
N ALA A 118 -17.00 -4.17 -17.02
CA ALA A 118 -17.76 -3.23 -16.21
C ALA A 118 -17.25 -3.25 -14.75
N PRO A 119 -17.15 -2.08 -14.09
CA PRO A 119 -16.74 -2.01 -12.70
C PRO A 119 -17.57 -2.97 -11.85
N VAL A 120 -16.90 -3.76 -11.00
CA VAL A 120 -17.59 -4.57 -10.00
C VAL A 120 -18.29 -3.60 -9.04
N PRO A 121 -19.58 -3.76 -8.74
CA PRO A 121 -20.25 -2.91 -7.78
C PRO A 121 -19.52 -2.99 -6.42
N PRO A 122 -19.41 -1.87 -5.67
CA PRO A 122 -18.76 -1.87 -4.37
C PRO A 122 -19.42 -2.91 -3.48
N GLN A 123 -18.61 -3.77 -2.87
CA GLN A 123 -19.11 -4.72 -1.88
C GLN A 123 -19.64 -3.97 -0.65
N PRO A 124 -20.72 -4.46 -0.01
CA PRO A 124 -21.21 -3.88 1.23
C PRO A 124 -20.10 -3.89 2.29
N ASP A 125 -20.03 -2.83 3.09
CA ASP A 125 -19.05 -2.71 4.16
C ASP A 125 -19.30 -3.83 5.19
N PRO A 126 -18.34 -4.74 5.41
CA PRO A 126 -18.49 -5.85 6.34
C PRO A 126 -18.53 -5.41 7.81
N CYS A 127 -18.20 -4.15 8.10
CA CYS A 127 -18.29 -3.55 9.43
C CYS A 127 -19.51 -2.62 9.59
N GLU A 128 -20.34 -2.46 8.56
CA GLU A 128 -21.63 -1.77 8.64
C GLU A 128 -22.75 -2.83 8.85
N PRO A 129 -23.61 -2.69 9.89
CA PRO A 129 -24.62 -3.71 10.23
C PRO A 129 -25.77 -3.82 9.22
#